data_AF-A0A1Z9PW43-F1
#
_entry.id   AF-A0A1Z9PW43-F1
#
_cell.length_a   1.000
_cell.length_b   1.000
_cell.length_c   1.000
_cell.angle_alpha   90.00
_cell.angle_beta   90.00
_cell.angle_gamma   90.00
#
_symmetry.space_group_name_H-M   'P 1'
#
loop_
_entity.id
_entity.type
_entity.pdbx_description
1 polymer ?
#
loop_
_entity_poly.entity_id
_entity_poly.type
_entity_poly.pdbx_seq_one_letter_code
_entity_poly.pdbx_strand_id
1 'polypeptide(L)'
;MQITKDKAKKHIYATNGKIFSAVFIKKDGERRLMNCRLNVKKYVKGVGRKFKPSDKGLIGVFDLQKDQHRFINLNTLESLKINGVEYNIKNEDK
;
A
#
# COMPACT_ATOMS: atom_id res chain seq x y z
N MET A 1 -2.50 -16.68 3.10
CA MET A 1 -1.43 -16.90 4.12
C MET A 1 -1.38 -15.72 5.08
N GLN A 2 -1.02 -15.90 6.36
CA GLN A 2 -0.91 -14.79 7.32
C GLN A 2 0.53 -14.26 7.43
N ILE A 3 0.70 -12.93 7.38
CA ILE A 3 2.00 -12.26 7.46
C ILE A 3 1.95 -11.04 8.39
N THR A 4 3.12 -10.60 8.86
CA THR A 4 3.26 -9.35 9.62
C THR A 4 3.27 -8.15 8.69
N LYS A 5 3.00 -6.97 9.24
CA LYS A 5 3.10 -5.69 8.54
C LYS A 5 4.45 -5.44 7.88
N ASP A 6 5.55 -5.80 8.55
CA ASP A 6 6.90 -5.63 7.98
C ASP A 6 7.16 -6.56 6.80
N LYS A 7 6.67 -7.80 6.89
CA LYS A 7 6.68 -8.72 5.74
C LYS A 7 5.82 -8.17 4.59
N ALA A 8 4.64 -7.63 4.89
CA ALA A 8 3.77 -7.01 3.89
C ALA A 8 4.47 -5.85 3.17
N LYS A 9 5.14 -4.97 3.92
CA LYS A 9 5.97 -3.89 3.36
C LYS A 9 7.07 -4.43 2.43
N LYS A 10 7.80 -5.47 2.86
CA LYS A 10 8.84 -6.12 2.04
C LYS A 10 8.25 -6.69 0.75
N HIS A 11 7.11 -7.38 0.81
CA HIS A 11 6.43 -7.92 -0.37
C HIS A 11 5.99 -6.82 -1.35
N ILE A 12 5.45 -5.70 -0.85
CA ILE A 12 5.09 -4.55 -1.70
C ILE A 12 6.32 -4.02 -2.45
N TYR A 13 7.44 -3.78 -1.77
CA TYR A 13 8.66 -3.30 -2.46
C TYR A 13 9.23 -4.34 -3.42
N ALA A 14 9.14 -5.62 -3.09
CA ALA A 14 9.57 -6.72 -3.95
C ALA A 14 8.74 -6.84 -5.25
N THR A 15 7.56 -6.19 -5.35
CA THR A 15 6.82 -6.13 -6.62
C THR A 15 7.60 -5.42 -7.72
N ASN A 16 8.55 -4.54 -7.37
CA ASN A 16 9.35 -3.76 -8.30
C ASN A 16 8.51 -3.07 -9.40
N GLY A 17 7.34 -2.53 -9.04
CA GLY A 17 6.46 -1.82 -9.97
C GLY A 17 5.45 -2.69 -10.73
N LYS A 18 5.43 -4.00 -10.49
CA LYS A 18 4.31 -4.88 -10.87
C LYS A 18 3.04 -4.49 -10.14
N ILE A 19 1.90 -4.82 -10.75
CA ILE A 19 0.57 -4.52 -10.20
C ILE A 19 0.27 -5.46 -9.03
N PHE A 20 -0.31 -4.91 -7.97
CA PHE A 20 -0.83 -5.66 -6.85
C PHE A 20 -2.11 -5.01 -6.33
N SER A 21 -2.90 -5.77 -5.58
CA SER A 21 -4.08 -5.22 -4.89
C SER A 21 -3.82 -5.14 -3.39
N ALA A 22 -4.36 -4.11 -2.75
CA ALA A 22 -4.29 -3.94 -1.31
C ALA A 22 -5.67 -3.62 -0.75
N VAL A 23 -5.99 -4.21 0.41
CA VAL A 23 -7.21 -3.93 1.15
C VAL A 23 -6.86 -3.35 2.51
N PHE A 24 -7.41 -2.18 2.83
CA PHE A 24 -7.14 -1.50 4.10
C PHE A 24 -8.33 -0.66 4.56
N ILE A 25 -8.38 -0.37 5.85
CA ILE A 25 -9.38 0.54 6.44
C ILE A 25 -8.88 1.99 6.29
N LYS A 26 -9.75 2.84 5.71
CA LYS A 26 -9.53 4.28 5.61
C LYS A 26 -9.60 4.97 6.99
N LYS A 27 -9.22 6.26 7.01
CA LYS A 27 -9.43 7.12 8.19
C LYS A 27 -10.90 7.23 8.61
N ASP A 28 -11.84 7.17 7.67
CA ASP A 28 -13.28 7.23 7.94
C ASP A 28 -13.89 5.87 8.33
N GLY A 29 -13.09 4.82 8.44
CA GLY A 29 -13.54 3.48 8.84
C GLY A 29 -14.00 2.59 7.70
N GLU A 30 -14.16 3.09 6.47
CA GLU A 30 -14.58 2.22 5.37
C GLU A 30 -13.42 1.35 4.84
N ARG A 31 -13.77 0.12 4.47
CA ARG A 31 -12.87 -0.82 3.80
C ARG A 31 -12.65 -0.43 2.35
N ARG A 32 -11.39 -0.33 1.92
CA ARG A 32 -11.02 0.02 0.55
C ARG A 32 -10.16 -1.06 -0.08
N LEU A 33 -10.59 -1.56 -1.23
CA LEU A 33 -9.78 -2.30 -2.18
C LEU A 33 -9.15 -1.33 -3.19
N MET A 34 -7.86 -1.47 -3.47
CA MET A 34 -7.12 -0.60 -4.38
C MET A 34 -6.16 -1.39 -5.27
N ASN A 35 -6.16 -1.12 -6.58
CA ASN A 35 -5.16 -1.67 -7.51
C ASN A 35 -3.99 -0.72 -7.64
N CYS A 36 -2.82 -1.18 -7.23
CA CYS A 36 -1.66 -0.36 -6.96
C CYS A 36 -0.46 -0.80 -7.80
N ARG A 37 0.46 0.15 -8.06
CA ARG A 37 1.82 -0.16 -8.48
C ARG A 37 2.83 0.86 -7.97
N LEU A 38 4.09 0.46 -7.90
CA LEU A 38 5.21 1.33 -7.52
C LEU A 38 5.87 1.99 -8.74
N ASN A 39 6.74 2.97 -8.46
CA ASN A 39 7.66 3.59 -9.42
C ASN A 39 7.02 4.34 -10.60
N VAL A 40 5.76 4.75 -10.49
CA VAL A 40 5.12 5.61 -11.50
C VAL A 40 5.64 7.03 -11.37
N LYS A 41 6.45 7.48 -12.34
CA LYS A 41 6.94 8.86 -12.40
C LYS A 41 5.97 9.81 -13.08
N LYS A 42 5.05 9.28 -13.90
CA LYS A 42 3.95 10.05 -14.49
C LYS A 42 3.14 10.69 -13.36
N TYR A 43 2.71 11.94 -13.56
CA TYR A 43 1.95 12.74 -12.59
C TYR A 43 2.70 13.25 -11.36
N VAL A 44 4.02 13.07 -11.28
CA VAL A 44 4.85 13.67 -10.22
C VAL A 44 5.18 15.11 -10.61
N LYS A 45 4.80 16.07 -9.76
CA LYS A 45 4.98 17.52 -10.01
C LYS A 45 6.37 18.07 -9.62
N GLY A 46 7.32 17.22 -9.23
CA GLY A 46 8.66 17.63 -8.79
C GLY A 46 8.73 18.34 -7.43
N VAL A 47 7.60 18.75 -6.85
CA VAL A 47 7.55 19.28 -5.49
C VAL A 47 7.71 18.14 -4.48
N GLY A 48 8.77 18.21 -3.67
CA GLY A 48 9.03 17.23 -2.61
C GLY A 48 7.91 17.19 -1.56
N ARG A 49 7.80 16.07 -0.84
CA ARG A 49 6.83 15.95 0.27
C ARG A 49 7.37 16.67 1.51
N LYS A 50 6.48 17.37 2.24
CA LYS A 50 6.80 18.04 3.52
C LYS A 50 7.05 17.07 4.68
N PHE A 51 6.72 15.79 4.52
CA PHE A 51 6.90 14.76 5.54
C PHE A 51 7.37 13.45 4.92
N LYS A 52 8.00 12.60 5.73
CA LYS A 52 8.43 11.25 5.36
C LYS A 52 7.26 10.27 5.58
N PRO A 53 6.71 9.63 4.53
CA PRO A 53 5.60 8.69 4.67
C PRO A 53 5.94 7.45 5.52
N SER A 54 7.21 7.01 5.47
CA SER A 54 7.73 5.87 6.23
C SER A 54 7.45 5.98 7.72
N ASP A 55 7.62 7.19 8.27
CA ASP A 55 7.55 7.47 9.71
C ASP A 55 6.10 7.36 10.22
N LYS A 56 5.13 7.44 9.29
CA LYS A 56 3.69 7.28 9.56
C LYS A 56 3.16 5.91 9.16
N GLY A 57 4.02 4.98 8.77
CA GLY A 57 3.61 3.68 8.25
C GLY A 57 2.84 3.77 6.92
N LEU A 58 3.11 4.80 6.12
CA LEU A 58 2.47 5.01 4.82
C LEU A 58 3.41 4.59 3.67
N ILE A 59 2.87 3.87 2.69
CA ILE A 59 3.58 3.58 1.43
C ILE A 59 2.92 4.36 0.31
N GLY A 60 3.72 5.20 -0.37
CA GLY A 60 3.27 5.90 -1.57
C GLY A 60 3.19 4.95 -2.76
N VAL A 61 2.02 4.88 -3.39
CA VAL A 61 1.73 4.02 -4.54
C VAL A 61 0.95 4.81 -5.57
N PHE A 62 0.92 4.32 -6.80
CA PHE A 62 0.00 4.81 -7.82
C PHE A 62 -1.23 3.93 -7.87
N ASP A 63 -2.40 4.53 -7.66
CA ASP A 63 -3.71 3.88 -7.77
C ASP A 63 -4.15 3.90 -9.23
N LEU A 64 -4.24 2.71 -9.82
CA LEU A 64 -4.61 2.51 -11.22
C LEU A 64 -6.12 2.67 -11.47
N GLN A 65 -6.97 2.60 -10.45
CA GLN A 65 -8.41 2.81 -10.61
C GLN A 65 -8.77 4.29 -10.65
N LYS A 66 -7.90 5.14 -10.11
CA LYS A 66 -8.13 6.58 -9.97
C LYS A 66 -7.07 7.44 -10.64
N ASP A 67 -6.13 6.81 -11.34
CA ASP A 67 -4.98 7.42 -12.01
C ASP A 67 -4.26 8.49 -11.19
N GLN A 68 -4.00 8.19 -9.91
CA GLN A 68 -3.38 9.17 -9.02
C GLN A 68 -2.48 8.54 -7.95
N HIS A 69 -1.52 9.32 -7.46
CA HIS A 69 -0.68 8.93 -6.33
C HIS A 69 -1.49 8.93 -5.03
N ARG A 70 -1.48 7.81 -4.31
CA ARG A 70 -2.15 7.63 -3.02
C ARG A 70 -1.21 6.97 -2.02
N PHE A 71 -1.67 6.86 -0.78
CA PHE A 71 -0.96 6.14 0.27
C PHE A 71 -1.75 4.92 0.70
N ILE A 72 -1.03 3.81 0.89
CA ILE A 72 -1.51 2.66 1.67
C ILE A 72 -1.10 2.89 3.11
N ASN A 73 -2.05 2.79 4.04
CA ASN A 73 -1.77 2.80 5.47
C ASN A 73 -1.49 1.38 5.94
N LEU A 74 -0.22 1.10 6.29
CA LEU A 74 0.18 -0.21 6.75
C LEU A 74 -0.39 -0.56 8.14
N ASN A 75 -0.76 0.43 8.97
CA ASN A 75 -1.35 0.16 10.29
C ASN A 75 -2.77 -0.43 10.19
N THR A 76 -3.47 -0.17 9.09
CA THR A 76 -4.84 -0.61 8.87
C THR A 76 -4.95 -1.52 7.64
N LEU A 77 -3.82 -2.07 7.19
CA LEU A 77 -3.75 -2.99 6.06
C LEU A 77 -4.29 -4.35 6.49
N GLU A 78 -5.26 -4.87 5.76
CA GLU A 78 -5.92 -6.14 6.05
C GLU A 78 -5.40 -7.26 5.14
N SER A 79 -5.25 -6.98 3.84
CA SER A 79 -4.72 -7.96 2.89
C SER A 79 -3.96 -7.37 1.71
N LEU A 80 -3.10 -8.20 1.11
CA LEU A 80 -2.39 -7.95 -0.15
C LEU A 80 -2.59 -9.12 -1.09
N LYS A 81 -2.81 -8.83 -2.37
CA LYS A 81 -2.79 -9.82 -3.44
C LYS A 81 -1.70 -9.48 -4.45
N ILE A 82 -0.70 -10.35 -4.57
CA ILE A 82 0.46 -10.16 -5.44
C ILE A 82 0.65 -11.45 -6.25
N ASN A 83 0.70 -11.33 -7.58
CA ASN A 83 0.86 -12.47 -8.49
C ASN A 83 -0.12 -13.64 -8.21
N GLY A 84 -1.38 -13.31 -7.90
CA GLY A 84 -2.42 -14.31 -7.60
C GLY A 84 -2.41 -14.84 -6.16
N VAL A 85 -1.36 -14.58 -5.38
CA VAL A 85 -1.22 -15.04 -3.99
C VAL A 85 -1.79 -14.00 -3.03
N GLU A 86 -2.66 -14.44 -2.12
CA GLU A 86 -3.26 -13.59 -1.10
C GLU A 86 -2.59 -13.75 0.28
N TYR A 87 -2.24 -12.61 0.85
CA TYR A 87 -1.60 -12.46 2.16
C TYR A 87 -2.51 -11.63 3.06
N ASN A 88 -2.96 -12.22 4.17
CA ASN A 88 -3.70 -11.55 5.23
C ASN A 88 -2.71 -11.01 6.26
N ILE A 89 -2.93 -9.79 6.73
CA ILE A 89 -2.06 -9.15 7.69
C ILE A 89 -2.59 -9.45 9.09
N LYS A 90 -1.74 -10.02 9.95
CA LYS A 90 -2.01 -10.06 11.38
C LYS A 90 -1.74 -8.68 11.94
N ASN A 91 -2.79 -8.01 12.41
CA ASN A 91 -2.61 -6.94 13.38
C ASN A 91 -2.35 -7.65 14.70
N GLU A 92 -1.14 -7.50 15.26
CA GLU A 92 -0.96 -7.80 16.68
C GLU A 92 -1.79 -6.77 17.41
N ASP A 93 -2.89 -7.24 18.02
CA ASP A 93 -3.74 -6.44 18.88
C ASP A 93 -2.84 -5.75 19.90
N LYS A 94 -2.93 -4.42 19.94
CA LYS A 94 -2.31 -3.63 21.01
C LYS A 94 -2.99 -3.91 22.34
#